data_AF-A0A519LJQ8-F1
#
_entry.id   AF-A0A519LJQ8-F1
#
_cell.length_a   1.000
_cell.length_b   1.000
_cell.length_c   1.000
_cell.angle_alpha   90.00
_cell.angle_beta   90.00
_cell.angle_gamma   90.00
#
_symmetry.space_group_name_H-M   'P 1'
#
loop_
_entity.id
_entity.type
_entity.pdbx_description
1 polymer ?
#
loop_
_entity_poly.entity_id
_entity_poly.type
_entity_poly.pdbx_seq_one_letter_code
_entity_poly.pdbx_strand_id
1 'polypeptide(L)'
;MKIHFSLKLIYFKKNFYLWHEDAIWIEKINVEGNLAVENVKTDIEIQKSILKVNSEIERLNYYENKTLNNVMTIGINENKNIILSHYELYKSYKDTLQIYKSRTGATILAERNKNKFTFSDGSEIITDSRGMLTFKSSNKNIPVFYVPTSIGGFLAMATHTEFSGSEYYLPETTLLKVRNSEEMYTEYLEKFIDQILDYGT
;
A
#
# COMPACT_ATOMS: atom_id res chain seq x y z
N MET A 1 3.72 -38.54 15.17
CA MET A 1 3.22 -37.18 15.40
C MET A 1 1.97 -36.98 14.54
N LYS A 2 0.80 -36.74 15.14
CA LYS A 2 -0.43 -36.45 14.36
C LYS A 2 -0.44 -34.96 14.06
N ILE A 3 -0.09 -34.58 12.84
CA ILE A 3 -0.26 -33.21 12.35
C ILE A 3 -1.77 -32.95 12.29
N HIS A 4 -2.26 -32.05 13.13
CA HIS A 4 -3.68 -31.72 13.17
C HIS A 4 -4.04 -30.94 11.89
N PHE A 5 -5.14 -31.31 11.21
CA PHE A 5 -5.55 -30.71 9.93
C PHE A 5 -5.87 -29.21 9.99
N SER A 6 -5.90 -28.61 11.18
CA SER A 6 -6.12 -27.17 11.39
C SER A 6 -4.83 -26.36 11.56
N LEU A 7 -3.65 -26.99 11.50
CA LEU A 7 -2.37 -26.28 11.54
C LEU A 7 -2.14 -25.50 10.23
N LYS A 8 -1.86 -24.20 10.36
CA LYS A 8 -1.52 -23.32 9.23
C LYS A 8 -0.02 -23.04 9.23
N LEU A 9 0.60 -23.13 8.06
CA LEU A 9 1.97 -22.68 7.86
C LEU A 9 1.99 -21.15 7.82
N ILE A 10 2.78 -20.52 8.69
CA ILE A 10 2.95 -19.07 8.75
C ILE A 10 4.43 -18.72 8.59
N TYR A 11 4.71 -17.54 8.04
CA TYR A 11 6.07 -17.02 7.86
C TYR A 11 6.24 -15.72 8.63
N PHE A 12 7.23 -15.64 9.51
CA PHE A 12 7.51 -14.47 10.32
C PHE A 12 9.00 -14.36 10.67
N LYS A 13 9.58 -13.16 10.56
CA LYS A 13 11.01 -12.89 10.85
C LYS A 13 11.97 -13.95 10.25
N LYS A 14 11.74 -14.33 8.98
CA LYS A 14 12.54 -15.32 8.23
C LYS A 14 12.47 -16.76 8.74
N ASN A 15 11.44 -17.10 9.51
CA ASN A 15 11.20 -18.45 9.99
C ASN A 15 9.79 -18.90 9.61
N PHE A 16 9.63 -20.19 9.35
CA PHE A 16 8.33 -20.82 9.18
C PHE A 16 7.86 -21.37 10.52
N TYR A 17 6.54 -21.30 10.77
CA TYR A 17 5.93 -21.89 11.96
C TYR A 17 4.66 -22.65 11.61
N LEU A 18 4.34 -23.68 12.38
CA LEU A 18 3.02 -24.33 12.41
C LEU A 18 2.18 -23.68 13.51
N TRP A 19 1.09 -23.03 13.10
CA TRP A 19 0.22 -22.26 13.97
C TRP A 19 -1.21 -22.80 14.01
N HIS A 20 -1.84 -22.67 15.18
CA HIS A 20 -3.26 -22.92 15.41
C HIS A 20 -3.87 -21.73 16.14
N GLU A 21 -5.17 -21.47 15.95
CA GLU A 21 -5.86 -20.32 16.55
C GLU A 21 -5.76 -20.28 18.08
N ASP A 22 -5.86 -21.44 18.72
CA ASP A 22 -5.75 -21.58 20.18
C ASP A 22 -4.33 -21.92 20.68
N ALA A 23 -3.32 -21.90 19.82
CA ALA A 23 -1.97 -22.32 20.21
C ALA A 23 -1.25 -21.26 21.07
N ILE A 24 -0.96 -21.63 22.32
CA ILE A 24 -0.07 -20.88 23.22
C ILE A 24 1.41 -21.04 22.82
N TRP A 25 1.73 -22.17 22.17
CA TRP A 25 3.05 -22.54 21.69
C TRP A 25 2.97 -22.95 20.23
N ILE A 26 3.88 -22.42 19.41
CA ILE A 26 4.00 -22.75 17.99
C ILE A 26 5.32 -23.46 17.71
N GLU A 27 5.30 -24.33 16.71
CA GLU A 27 6.47 -25.10 16.29
C GLU A 27 7.17 -24.37 15.16
N LYS A 28 8.47 -24.08 15.31
CA LYS A 28 9.30 -23.52 14.23
C LYS A 28 9.74 -24.64 13.26
N ILE A 29 9.71 -24.37 11.96
CA ILE A 29 10.19 -25.28 10.91
C ILE A 29 11.49 -24.72 10.34
N ASN A 30 12.51 -25.57 10.15
CA ASN A 30 13.75 -25.17 9.50
C ASN A 30 13.63 -25.25 7.96
N VAL A 31 14.52 -24.56 7.25
CA VAL A 31 14.49 -24.45 5.78
C VAL A 31 14.72 -25.79 5.06
N GLU A 32 15.23 -26.79 5.78
CA GLU A 32 15.50 -28.14 5.28
C GLU A 32 14.26 -29.05 5.37
N GLY A 33 13.13 -28.54 5.89
CA GLY A 33 11.92 -29.33 6.10
C GLY A 33 12.01 -30.31 7.27
N ASN A 34 13.11 -30.29 8.02
CA ASN A 34 13.23 -31.03 9.27
C ASN A 34 12.48 -30.24 10.35
N LEU A 35 11.58 -30.93 11.07
CA LEU A 35 10.93 -30.39 12.25
C LEU A 35 11.96 -30.25 13.37
N ALA A 36 12.72 -29.16 13.38
CA ALA A 36 13.42 -28.72 14.58
C ALA A 36 12.34 -28.15 15.51
N VAL A 37 11.70 -29.04 16.29
CA VAL A 37 10.58 -28.72 17.19
C VAL A 37 11.07 -27.84 18.34
N GLU A 38 11.34 -26.58 18.04
CA GLU A 38 11.51 -25.54 19.04
C GLU A 38 10.13 -24.94 19.30
N ASN A 39 9.61 -25.20 20.50
CA ASN A 39 8.37 -24.58 20.97
C ASN A 39 8.65 -23.11 21.26
N VAL A 40 8.11 -22.23 20.44
CA VAL A 40 8.18 -20.77 20.65
C VAL A 40 6.85 -20.32 21.22
N LYS A 41 6.87 -19.52 22.28
CA LYS A 41 5.64 -18.93 22.82
C LYS A 41 5.05 -18.01 21.77
N THR A 42 3.74 -18.12 21.53
CA THR A 42 3.05 -17.26 20.57
C THR A 42 3.17 -15.80 21.01
N ASP A 43 3.89 -15.01 20.21
CA ASP A 43 4.07 -13.57 20.43
C ASP A 43 2.88 -12.78 19.85
N ILE A 44 2.51 -11.67 20.50
CA ILE A 44 1.51 -10.72 20.00
C ILE A 44 1.89 -10.20 18.62
N GLU A 45 3.17 -10.01 18.32
CA GLU A 45 3.64 -9.59 16.99
C GLU A 45 3.33 -10.63 15.92
N ILE A 46 3.47 -11.92 16.25
CA ILE A 46 3.15 -13.03 15.34
C ILE A 46 1.65 -13.04 15.05
N GLN A 47 0.81 -12.90 16.09
CA GLN A 47 -0.65 -12.83 15.91
C GLN A 47 -1.06 -11.63 15.05
N LYS A 48 -0.50 -10.45 15.29
CA LYS A 48 -0.75 -9.26 14.47
C LYS A 48 -0.34 -9.47 13.02
N SER A 49 0.79 -10.12 12.78
CA SER A 49 1.26 -10.46 11.43
C SER A 49 0.30 -11.42 10.73
N ILE A 50 -0.18 -12.47 11.41
CA ILE A 50 -1.13 -13.44 10.86
C ILE A 50 -2.45 -12.78 10.50
N LEU A 51 -2.99 -11.95 11.39
CA LEU A 51 -4.24 -11.22 11.15
C LEU A 51 -4.11 -10.28 9.94
N LYS A 52 -2.99 -9.56 9.83
CA LYS A 52 -2.68 -8.71 8.68
C LYS A 52 -2.66 -9.53 7.37
N VAL A 53 -1.91 -10.64 7.34
CA VAL A 53 -1.78 -11.51 6.16
C VAL A 53 -3.13 -12.14 5.77
N ASN A 54 -3.91 -12.65 6.72
CA ASN A 54 -5.21 -13.25 6.42
C ASN A 54 -6.20 -12.22 5.87
N SER A 55 -6.24 -11.01 6.45
CA SER A 55 -7.10 -9.93 5.96
C SER A 55 -6.74 -9.50 4.53
N GLU A 56 -5.46 -9.62 4.17
CA GLU A 56 -4.98 -9.37 2.82
C GLU A 56 -5.44 -10.47 1.86
N ILE A 57 -5.25 -11.75 2.22
CA ILE A 57 -5.64 -12.90 1.40
C ILE A 57 -7.15 -12.92 1.14
N GLU A 58 -7.97 -12.74 2.18
CA GLU A 58 -9.43 -12.69 2.05
C GLU A 58 -9.87 -11.58 1.08
N ARG A 59 -9.19 -10.45 1.12
CA ARG A 59 -9.48 -9.32 0.23
C ARG A 59 -9.03 -9.56 -1.21
N LEU A 60 -7.85 -10.15 -1.42
CA LEU A 60 -7.37 -10.54 -2.76
C LEU A 60 -8.29 -11.59 -3.41
N ASN A 61 -8.93 -12.44 -2.62
CA ASN A 61 -9.92 -13.40 -3.11
C ASN A 61 -11.26 -12.73 -3.47
N TYR A 62 -11.59 -11.61 -2.83
CA TYR A 62 -12.86 -10.90 -3.05
C TYR A 62 -12.80 -9.91 -4.23
N TYR A 63 -11.66 -9.24 -4.40
CA TYR A 63 -11.43 -8.32 -5.52
C TYR A 63 -10.51 -8.99 -6.54
N GLU A 64 -11.02 -9.29 -7.74
CA GLU A 64 -10.13 -9.57 -8.88
C GLU A 64 -9.09 -8.45 -8.94
N ASN A 65 -7.81 -8.78 -8.75
CA ASN A 65 -6.70 -7.84 -8.62
C ASN A 65 -6.55 -6.99 -9.90
N LYS A 66 -7.35 -5.95 -10.01
CA LYS A 66 -7.41 -5.09 -11.17
C LYS A 66 -6.48 -3.92 -10.92
N THR A 67 -5.42 -3.86 -11.70
CA THR A 67 -4.54 -2.69 -11.73
C THR A 67 -5.16 -1.63 -12.63
N LEU A 68 -5.24 -0.39 -12.16
CA LEU A 68 -5.72 0.73 -12.95
C LEU A 68 -4.62 1.21 -13.91
N ASN A 69 -4.57 0.58 -15.08
CA ASN A 69 -3.56 0.82 -16.11
C ASN A 69 -3.95 1.90 -17.15
N ASN A 70 -5.21 2.34 -17.17
CA ASN A 70 -5.70 3.38 -18.07
C ASN A 70 -6.43 4.49 -17.29
N VAL A 71 -5.67 5.49 -16.87
CA VAL A 71 -6.20 6.69 -16.22
C VAL A 71 -6.46 7.76 -17.28
N MET A 72 -7.70 8.22 -17.37
CA MET A 72 -8.13 9.18 -18.39
C MET A 72 -8.20 10.61 -17.86
N THR A 73 -8.52 10.76 -16.57
CA THR A 73 -8.58 12.05 -15.87
C THR A 73 -7.94 11.92 -14.50
N ILE A 74 -7.33 13.01 -14.03
CA ILE A 74 -6.82 13.13 -12.67
C ILE A 74 -7.27 14.48 -12.10
N GLY A 75 -7.64 14.49 -10.82
CA GLY A 75 -7.99 15.72 -10.13
C GLY A 75 -8.07 15.53 -8.62
N ILE A 76 -8.53 16.55 -7.93
CA ILE A 76 -8.79 16.56 -6.48
C ILE A 76 -10.28 16.79 -6.28
N ASN A 77 -10.92 16.05 -5.37
CA ASN A 77 -12.32 16.26 -4.98
C ASN A 77 -12.45 17.17 -3.74
N GLU A 78 -13.70 17.47 -3.36
CA GLU A 78 -14.03 18.27 -2.16
C GLU A 78 -13.52 17.67 -0.84
N ASN A 79 -13.29 16.36 -0.78
CA ASN A 79 -12.76 15.66 0.39
C ASN A 79 -11.22 15.66 0.42
N LYS A 80 -10.57 16.43 -0.45
CA LYS A 80 -9.11 16.45 -0.62
C LYS A 80 -8.51 15.08 -0.98
N ASN A 81 -9.25 14.25 -1.73
CA ASN A 81 -8.73 12.98 -2.28
C ASN A 81 -8.34 13.15 -3.75
N ILE A 82 -7.30 12.42 -4.18
CA ILE A 82 -6.94 12.31 -5.59
C ILE A 82 -7.97 11.42 -6.30
N ILE A 83 -8.59 11.95 -7.35
CA ILE A 83 -9.46 11.22 -8.27
C ILE A 83 -8.65 10.72 -9.46
N LEU A 84 -8.86 9.45 -9.83
CA LEU A 84 -8.27 8.75 -10.98
C LEU A 84 -9.42 8.20 -11.84
N SER A 85 -9.83 8.91 -12.89
CA SER A 85 -11.03 8.58 -13.69
C SER A 85 -12.30 8.48 -12.83
N HIS A 86 -12.70 7.26 -12.46
CA HIS A 86 -13.88 6.95 -11.64
C HIS A 86 -13.52 6.36 -10.27
N TYR A 87 -12.23 6.42 -9.92
CA TYR A 87 -11.68 5.91 -8.68
C TYR A 87 -11.15 7.05 -7.84
N GLU A 88 -11.08 6.85 -6.53
CA GLU A 88 -10.41 7.77 -5.62
C GLU A 88 -9.32 7.06 -4.84
N LEU A 89 -8.20 7.75 -4.66
CA LEU A 89 -7.12 7.38 -3.76
C LEU A 89 -7.46 7.92 -2.37
N TYR A 90 -7.60 7.02 -1.41
CA TYR A 90 -8.15 7.32 -0.09
C TYR A 90 -7.30 6.73 1.03
N LYS A 91 -7.12 7.51 2.09
CA LYS A 91 -6.57 7.03 3.37
C LYS A 91 -7.69 6.40 4.19
N SER A 92 -7.59 5.09 4.42
CA SER A 92 -8.49 4.38 5.33
C SER A 92 -8.14 4.65 6.79
N TYR A 93 -9.11 4.42 7.69
CA TYR A 93 -9.00 4.54 9.15
C TYR A 93 -7.88 3.73 9.82
N LYS A 94 -7.24 2.79 9.09
CA LYS A 94 -6.09 2.00 9.58
C LYS A 94 -4.76 2.45 8.97
N ASP A 95 -4.67 3.70 8.55
CA ASP A 95 -3.47 4.30 7.91
C ASP A 95 -2.98 3.55 6.67
N THR A 96 -3.90 2.86 6.00
CA THR A 96 -3.64 2.18 4.74
C THR A 96 -4.19 3.02 3.59
N LEU A 97 -3.38 3.20 2.56
CA LEU A 97 -3.81 3.84 1.31
C LEU A 97 -4.56 2.81 0.44
N GLN A 98 -5.66 3.20 -0.19
CA GLN A 98 -6.48 2.32 -1.02
C GLN A 98 -7.04 3.06 -2.23
N ILE A 99 -7.41 2.30 -3.27
CA ILE A 99 -8.18 2.79 -4.40
C ILE A 99 -9.53 2.06 -4.46
N TYR A 100 -10.61 2.84 -4.50
CA TYR A 100 -11.97 2.33 -4.71
C TYR A 100 -12.76 3.25 -5.64
N LYS A 101 -13.95 2.81 -6.04
CA LYS A 101 -14.82 3.57 -6.94
C LYS A 101 -15.30 4.85 -6.24
N SER A 102 -14.95 6.00 -6.79
CA SER A 102 -15.33 7.29 -6.23
C SER A 102 -16.84 7.48 -6.29
N ARG A 103 -17.39 8.12 -5.25
CA ARG A 103 -18.78 8.60 -5.23
C ARG A 103 -18.90 10.06 -5.69
N THR A 104 -17.77 10.77 -5.74
CA THR A 104 -17.69 12.19 -6.10
C THR A 104 -16.80 12.38 -7.33
N GLY A 105 -17.02 13.49 -8.04
CA GLY A 105 -16.13 13.93 -9.12
C GLY A 105 -14.96 14.76 -8.59
N ALA A 106 -13.96 14.98 -9.43
CA ALA A 106 -12.95 15.99 -9.14
C ALA A 106 -13.54 17.40 -9.29
N THR A 107 -13.18 18.30 -8.38
CA THR A 107 -13.50 19.73 -8.43
C THR A 107 -12.35 20.53 -9.05
N ILE A 108 -11.10 20.08 -8.84
CA ILE A 108 -9.90 20.65 -9.46
C ILE A 108 -9.33 19.59 -10.40
N LEU A 109 -9.22 19.91 -11.68
CA LEU A 109 -8.75 18.99 -12.71
C LEU A 109 -7.34 19.34 -13.15
N ALA A 110 -6.52 18.31 -13.34
CA ALA A 110 -5.22 18.45 -13.99
C ALA A 110 -5.37 18.39 -15.52
N GLU A 111 -4.59 19.20 -16.24
CA GLU A 111 -4.50 19.14 -17.69
C GLU A 111 -3.72 17.88 -18.10
N ARG A 112 -4.28 17.12 -19.04
CA ARG A 112 -3.68 15.88 -19.52
C ARG A 112 -2.84 16.10 -20.77
N ASN A 113 -1.60 15.65 -20.73
CA ASN A 113 -0.74 15.43 -21.89
C ASN A 113 -0.20 13.99 -21.88
N LYS A 114 -0.77 13.13 -22.74
CA LYS A 114 -0.48 11.68 -22.79
C LYS A 114 -0.71 11.01 -21.42
N ASN A 115 0.36 10.58 -20.75
CA ASN A 115 0.35 9.94 -19.44
C ASN A 115 0.72 10.90 -18.30
N LYS A 116 0.89 12.19 -18.60
CA LYS A 116 1.20 13.23 -17.62
C LYS A 116 -0.02 14.11 -17.38
N PHE A 117 -0.31 14.38 -16.11
CA PHE A 117 -1.41 15.22 -15.64
C PHE A 117 -0.81 16.37 -14.86
N THR A 118 -1.02 17.61 -15.29
CA THR A 118 -0.37 18.80 -14.72
C THR A 118 -1.45 19.71 -14.12
N PHE A 119 -1.31 20.04 -12.83
CA PHE A 119 -2.13 21.04 -12.15
C PHE A 119 -1.63 22.45 -12.48
N SER A 120 -2.45 23.46 -12.26
CA SER A 120 -2.12 24.86 -12.61
C SER A 120 -0.97 25.43 -11.77
N ASP A 121 -0.73 24.90 -10.57
CA ASP A 121 0.46 25.24 -9.76
C ASP A 121 1.76 24.65 -10.34
N GLY A 122 1.67 23.77 -11.35
CA GLY A 122 2.78 23.06 -11.96
C GLY A 122 3.10 21.70 -11.32
N SER A 123 2.32 21.25 -10.33
CA SER A 123 2.43 19.88 -9.81
C SER A 123 1.97 18.87 -10.85
N GLU A 124 2.62 17.71 -10.91
CA GLU A 124 2.38 16.69 -11.92
C GLU A 124 2.11 15.32 -11.30
N ILE A 125 1.18 14.58 -11.91
CA ILE A 125 1.02 13.13 -11.69
C ILE A 125 1.26 12.44 -13.03
N ILE A 126 2.23 11.52 -13.06
CA ILE A 126 2.57 10.74 -14.25
C ILE A 126 2.12 9.30 -14.02
N THR A 127 1.39 8.74 -14.98
CA THR A 127 0.95 7.35 -14.97
C THR A 127 1.84 6.50 -15.85
N ASP A 128 2.01 5.22 -15.51
CA ASP A 128 2.67 4.25 -16.37
C ASP A 128 1.78 3.03 -16.67
N SER A 129 2.17 2.25 -17.69
CA SER A 129 1.41 1.08 -18.13
C SER A 129 1.43 -0.09 -17.14
N ARG A 130 2.28 -0.03 -16.11
CA ARG A 130 2.40 -1.04 -15.04
C ARG A 130 1.47 -0.71 -13.87
N GLY A 131 0.76 0.41 -13.93
CA GLY A 131 -0.10 0.88 -12.85
C GLY A 131 0.67 1.54 -11.73
N MET A 132 1.71 2.31 -12.05
CA MET A 132 2.37 3.21 -11.09
C MET A 132 1.98 4.66 -11.35
N LEU A 133 1.76 5.40 -10.27
CA LEU A 133 1.68 6.85 -10.25
C LEU A 133 3.00 7.40 -9.75
N THR A 134 3.52 8.42 -10.43
CA THR A 134 4.64 9.24 -9.96
C THR A 134 4.12 10.64 -9.67
N PHE A 135 4.26 11.09 -8.43
CA PHE A 135 3.84 12.41 -7.97
C PHE A 135 5.06 13.33 -7.93
N LYS A 136 4.95 14.50 -8.56
CA LYS A 136 5.99 15.53 -8.58
C LYS A 136 5.36 16.86 -8.21
N SER A 137 5.69 17.38 -7.04
CA SER A 137 5.18 18.70 -6.64
C SER A 137 5.91 19.84 -7.37
N SER A 138 5.20 20.93 -7.59
CA SER A 138 5.77 22.25 -7.89
C SER A 138 6.74 22.70 -6.79
N ASN A 139 6.43 22.38 -5.53
CA ASN A 139 7.27 22.64 -4.36
C ASN A 139 8.37 21.58 -4.19
N LYS A 140 9.63 21.99 -4.38
CA LYS A 140 10.81 21.11 -4.36
C LYS A 140 11.17 20.55 -2.98
N ASN A 141 10.54 21.05 -1.91
CA ASN A 141 10.68 20.48 -0.57
C ASN A 141 9.83 19.21 -0.38
N ILE A 142 8.87 18.95 -1.27
CA ILE A 142 8.10 17.70 -1.29
C ILE A 142 8.82 16.73 -2.23
N PRO A 143 9.31 15.57 -1.74
CA PRO A 143 10.04 14.64 -2.58
C PRO A 143 9.14 14.03 -3.65
N VAL A 144 9.76 13.53 -4.73
CA VAL A 144 9.07 12.68 -5.70
C VAL A 144 8.73 11.36 -5.03
N PHE A 145 7.47 10.94 -5.15
CA PHE A 145 7.00 9.69 -4.57
C PHE A 145 6.12 8.90 -5.54
N TYR A 146 5.94 7.62 -5.22
CA TYR A 146 5.34 6.61 -6.08
C TYR A 146 4.22 5.88 -5.35
N VAL A 147 3.12 5.61 -6.05
CA VAL A 147 1.98 4.85 -5.52
C VAL A 147 1.50 3.86 -6.60
N PRO A 148 1.38 2.56 -6.30
CA PRO A 148 0.77 1.59 -7.21
C PRO A 148 -0.74 1.78 -7.30
N THR A 149 -1.36 1.35 -8.40
CA THR A 149 -2.79 1.56 -8.67
C THR A 149 -3.63 0.28 -8.61
N SER A 150 -3.31 -0.62 -7.68
CA SER A 150 -4.08 -1.85 -7.48
C SER A 150 -5.43 -1.56 -6.81
N ILE A 151 -6.53 -1.88 -7.49
CA ILE A 151 -7.89 -1.70 -6.97
C ILE A 151 -8.20 -2.79 -5.96
N GLY A 152 -8.84 -2.43 -4.85
CA GLY A 152 -9.17 -3.37 -3.78
C GLY A 152 -7.95 -3.80 -2.96
N GLY A 153 -6.76 -3.20 -3.21
CA GLY A 153 -5.50 -3.43 -2.53
C GLY A 153 -5.15 -2.33 -1.49
N PHE A 154 -4.24 -2.64 -0.57
CA PHE A 154 -3.66 -1.75 0.42
C PHE A 154 -2.36 -1.36 -0.26
N LEU A 155 -2.23 -0.09 -0.57
CA LEU A 155 -1.19 0.39 -1.44
C LEU A 155 0.06 0.69 -0.61
N ALA A 156 1.19 0.61 -1.30
CA ALA A 156 2.43 1.17 -0.80
C ALA A 156 2.59 2.63 -1.22
N MET A 157 3.46 3.33 -0.51
CA MET A 157 4.02 4.60 -0.95
C MET A 157 5.53 4.50 -0.84
N ALA A 158 6.24 4.98 -1.85
CA ALA A 158 7.69 4.95 -1.84
C ALA A 158 8.29 6.25 -2.38
N THR A 159 9.47 6.60 -1.89
CA THR A 159 10.36 7.58 -2.51
C THR A 159 11.58 6.84 -3.07
N HIS A 160 12.63 7.57 -3.44
CA HIS A 160 13.92 6.95 -3.77
C HIS A 160 14.62 6.28 -2.58
N THR A 161 14.26 6.65 -1.34
CA THR A 161 14.98 6.21 -0.13
C THR A 161 14.07 5.65 0.96
N GLU A 162 12.75 5.80 0.84
CA GLU A 162 11.79 5.44 1.88
C GLU A 162 10.62 4.63 1.31
N PHE A 163 9.99 3.83 2.19
CA PHE A 163 8.86 2.98 1.85
C PHE A 163 7.86 2.87 3.00
N SER A 164 6.57 2.83 2.69
CA SER A 164 5.51 2.47 3.62
C SER A 164 4.39 1.68 2.92
N GLY A 165 3.50 1.07 3.70
CA GLY A 165 2.37 0.26 3.21
C GLY A 165 2.67 -1.24 3.14
N SER A 166 2.02 -1.95 2.21
CA SER A 166 2.06 -3.41 2.17
C SER A 166 3.39 -3.96 1.67
N GLU A 167 3.99 -4.86 2.44
CA GLU A 167 5.35 -5.38 2.23
C GLU A 167 5.52 -6.18 0.92
N TYR A 168 4.44 -6.66 0.29
CA TYR A 168 4.54 -7.36 -0.99
C TYR A 168 4.95 -6.44 -2.16
N TYR A 169 4.94 -5.11 -1.97
CA TYR A 169 5.54 -4.16 -2.92
C TYR A 169 7.03 -3.92 -2.67
N LEU A 170 7.59 -4.41 -1.56
CA LEU A 170 9.04 -4.34 -1.31
C LEU A 170 9.75 -5.45 -2.09
N PRO A 171 10.82 -5.12 -2.82
CA PRO A 171 11.72 -6.13 -3.35
C PRO A 171 12.38 -6.93 -2.20
N GLU A 172 12.72 -8.20 -2.45
CA GLU A 172 13.39 -9.07 -1.46
C GLU A 172 14.66 -8.44 -0.87
N THR A 173 15.39 -7.70 -1.70
CA THR A 173 16.51 -6.87 -1.28
C THR A 173 16.18 -5.41 -1.52
N THR A 174 16.08 -4.64 -0.42
CA THR A 174 15.82 -3.20 -0.49
C THR A 174 16.77 -2.44 0.43
N LEU A 175 17.20 -1.25 -0.01
CA LEU A 175 17.90 -0.26 0.81
C LEU A 175 16.93 0.83 1.29
N LEU A 176 15.64 0.72 0.98
CA LEU A 176 14.63 1.69 1.38
C LEU A 176 14.40 1.61 2.90
N LYS A 177 14.40 2.76 3.54
CA LYS A 177 14.03 2.90 4.95
C LYS A 177 12.52 2.73 5.07
N VAL A 178 12.08 1.66 5.75
CA VAL A 178 10.66 1.46 6.06
C VAL A 178 10.22 2.49 7.10
N ARG A 179 9.15 3.21 6.80
CA ARG A 179 8.54 4.24 7.66
C ARG A 179 7.08 3.91 7.96
N ASN A 180 6.55 4.61 8.95
CA ASN A 180 5.13 4.60 9.25
C ASN A 180 4.34 5.17 8.06
N SER A 181 3.26 4.48 7.66
CA SER A 181 2.40 4.90 6.55
C SER A 181 1.72 6.24 6.78
N GLU A 182 1.30 6.53 8.01
CA GLU A 182 0.67 7.79 8.38
C GLU A 182 1.63 8.97 8.20
N GLU A 183 2.86 8.85 8.69
CA GLU A 183 3.89 9.87 8.54
C GLU A 183 4.16 10.17 7.06
N MET A 184 4.38 9.13 6.24
CA MET A 184 4.63 9.33 4.81
C MET A 184 3.41 9.92 4.09
N TYR A 185 2.20 9.54 4.47
CA TYR A 185 0.99 10.14 3.93
C TYR A 185 0.95 11.65 4.19
N THR A 186 1.11 12.05 5.46
CA THR A 186 1.03 13.45 5.86
C THR A 186 2.20 14.27 5.33
N GLU A 187 3.41 13.72 5.29
CA GLU A 187 4.59 14.44 4.79
C GLU A 187 4.60 14.57 3.26
N TYR A 188 3.99 13.64 2.52
CA TYR A 188 4.11 13.58 1.06
C TYR A 188 2.78 13.81 0.35
N LEU A 189 1.80 12.93 0.53
CA LEU A 189 0.54 13.01 -0.23
C LEU A 189 -0.33 14.18 0.22
N GLU A 190 -0.47 14.40 1.53
CA GLU A 190 -1.26 15.51 2.08
C GLU A 190 -0.63 16.86 1.69
N LYS A 191 0.68 17.03 1.91
CA LYS A 191 1.39 18.24 1.46
C LYS A 191 1.33 18.46 -0.04
N PHE A 192 1.36 17.39 -0.85
CA PHE A 192 1.22 17.51 -2.30
C PHE A 192 -0.16 18.06 -2.67
N ILE A 193 -1.22 17.57 -2.01
CA ILE A 193 -2.59 18.03 -2.25
C ILE A 193 -2.76 19.47 -1.76
N ASP A 194 -2.31 19.78 -0.55
CA ASP A 194 -2.41 21.14 0.00
C ASP A 194 -1.63 22.15 -0.85
N GLN A 195 -0.46 21.79 -1.38
CA GLN A 195 0.27 22.65 -2.33
C GLN A 195 -0.56 23.00 -3.57
N ILE A 196 -1.33 22.06 -4.12
CA ILE A 196 -2.22 22.32 -5.26
C ILE A 196 -3.42 23.15 -4.83
N LEU A 197 -3.99 22.90 -3.65
CA LEU A 197 -5.13 23.67 -3.15
C LEU A 197 -4.77 25.13 -2.84
N ASP A 198 -3.55 25.37 -2.35
CA ASP A 198 -3.11 26.70 -1.94
C ASP A 198 -2.63 27.56 -3.12
N TYR A 199 -2.12 26.93 -4.20
CA TYR A 199 -1.47 27.65 -5.31
C TYR A 199 -1.98 27.27 -6.71
N GLY A 200 -2.92 26.34 -6.82
CA GLY A 200 -3.37 25.72 -8.08
C GLY A 200 -4.88 25.75 -8.31
N THR A 201 -5.59 26.70 -7.70
CA THR A 201 -7.02 26.95 -7.90
C THR A 201 -7.28 28.24 -8.66
#